data_AF-A0A7W2YDX3-F1
#
_entry.id   AF-A0A7W2YDX3-F1
#
_cell.length_a   1.000
_cell.length_b   1.000
_cell.length_c   1.000
_cell.angle_alpha   90.00
_cell.angle_beta   90.00
_cell.angle_gamma   90.00
#
_symmetry.space_group_name_H-M   'P 1'
#
loop_
_entity.id
_entity.type
_entity.pdbx_description
1 polymer ?
#
loop_
_entity_poly.entity_id
_entity_poly.type
_entity_poly.pdbx_seq_one_letter_code
_entity_poly.pdbx_strand_id
1 'polypeptide(L)'
;MAQIGQSKLFIIIVVAFLLISIPSYGQQTKIDYYQSDNVTNAIPYFENRFKIDALLEEITLLFYRRSGTPPIILVRPDGTKIKINNLPKDKVTWFDDRTFDLITIKNPMPGPWQAIGDILPQSHIMVVTDVTIKVDPLPEVILSGETLKIEGHLYNGEQAIDDPLFRDVINLNVDFFSTNNSAYDNFGAEPIKIAQFRDDGRDLDEYAKDGVFTGEFELAFAPGEWLPIYSVIMPMATRELRQKPIILQKTPITISVEPVMEVGKSHKVIFTIDPTYVDVDSVLFQGKVIFPDRQEVPFSIMEGKGNLRTYELAYTESGVHRIQVSVFGKTINGREFRLVLEQFTFNAESKTGLVMPTLNANGEMTSLPVDKADVVITDKIILAEEKAKQLAMELQEAKVEQERAKSEKDLQTYIIIAVANVGIVLIALVFYFISRRKKNKK
;
A
#
# COMPACT_ATOMS: atom_id res chain seq x y z
N MET A 1 -12.64 -87.77 -27.48
CA MET A 1 -13.20 -86.65 -26.70
C MET A 1 -12.04 -85.98 -25.98
N ALA A 2 -11.55 -84.85 -26.50
CA ALA A 2 -11.74 -83.50 -25.94
C ALA A 2 -10.85 -83.26 -24.69
N GLN A 3 -9.70 -82.59 -24.80
CA GLN A 3 -9.45 -81.13 -24.80
C GLN A 3 -9.31 -80.50 -23.39
N ILE A 4 -8.09 -79.98 -23.14
CA ILE A 4 -7.73 -78.61 -22.71
C ILE A 4 -8.28 -78.08 -21.37
N GLY A 5 -7.38 -77.54 -20.52
CA GLY A 5 -7.73 -76.40 -19.65
C GLY A 5 -6.81 -76.04 -18.48
N GLN A 6 -5.87 -75.09 -18.72
CA GLN A 6 -5.51 -73.95 -17.85
C GLN A 6 -4.76 -74.24 -16.52
N SER A 7 -3.42 -74.18 -16.44
CA SER A 7 -2.54 -72.99 -16.28
C SER A 7 -2.93 -71.99 -15.17
N LYS A 8 -2.25 -72.06 -14.02
CA LYS A 8 -1.87 -70.88 -13.22
C LYS A 8 -0.41 -71.02 -12.79
N LEU A 9 0.44 -70.33 -13.52
CA LEU A 9 1.87 -70.13 -13.28
C LEU A 9 2.00 -68.86 -12.44
N PHE A 10 2.42 -68.98 -11.17
CA PHE A 10 2.80 -67.82 -10.36
C PHE A 10 4.32 -67.68 -10.46
N ILE A 11 4.77 -66.79 -11.35
CA ILE A 11 6.17 -66.39 -11.46
C ILE A 11 6.45 -65.38 -10.33
N ILE A 12 7.28 -65.77 -9.37
CA ILE A 12 7.90 -64.85 -8.42
C ILE A 12 9.11 -64.24 -9.14
N ILE A 13 8.96 -63.02 -9.66
CA ILE A 13 10.06 -62.23 -10.20
C ILE A 13 10.78 -61.58 -9.02
N VAL A 14 12.00 -62.05 -8.77
CA VAL A 14 13.00 -61.38 -7.93
C VAL A 14 13.46 -60.13 -8.69
N VAL A 15 12.92 -58.96 -8.34
CA VAL A 15 13.49 -57.67 -8.74
C VAL A 15 14.38 -57.20 -7.61
N ALA A 16 15.67 -57.53 -7.71
CA ALA A 16 16.71 -56.87 -6.95
C ALA A 16 16.84 -55.43 -7.47
N PHE A 17 16.11 -54.49 -6.87
CA PHE A 17 16.42 -53.07 -6.99
C PHE A 17 17.71 -52.81 -6.21
N LEU A 18 18.84 -52.97 -6.90
CA LEU A 18 20.08 -52.30 -6.53
C LEU A 18 19.81 -50.80 -6.62
N LEU A 19 19.51 -50.19 -5.46
CA LEU A 19 19.60 -48.75 -5.25
C LEU A 19 21.05 -48.34 -5.52
N ILE A 20 21.35 -48.03 -6.78
CA ILE A 20 22.50 -47.22 -7.12
C ILE A 20 22.18 -45.85 -6.54
N SER A 21 22.69 -45.60 -5.35
CA SER A 21 22.80 -44.26 -4.78
C SER A 21 23.63 -43.45 -5.76
N ILE A 22 22.98 -42.73 -6.66
CA ILE A 22 23.64 -41.65 -7.39
C ILE A 22 24.08 -40.69 -6.28
N PRO A 23 25.38 -40.41 -6.11
CA PRO A 23 25.79 -39.38 -5.18
C PRO A 23 25.12 -38.09 -5.67
N SER A 24 24.21 -37.55 -4.86
CA SER A 24 23.78 -36.17 -5.01
C SER A 24 25.05 -35.33 -4.87
N TYR A 25 25.52 -34.79 -5.99
CA TYR A 25 26.54 -33.75 -5.97
C TYR A 25 25.89 -32.53 -5.33
N GLY A 26 25.98 -32.43 -4.00
CA GLY A 26 25.67 -31.20 -3.30
C GLY A 26 26.59 -30.13 -3.86
N GLN A 27 26.02 -29.07 -4.45
CA GLN A 27 26.77 -27.86 -4.77
C GLN A 27 27.47 -27.39 -3.48
N GLN A 28 28.80 -27.40 -3.45
CA GLN A 28 29.55 -26.76 -2.38
C GLN A 28 29.27 -25.25 -2.45
N THR A 29 28.43 -24.75 -1.56
CA THR A 29 28.07 -23.34 -1.46
C THR A 29 29.10 -22.51 -0.69
N LYS A 30 30.13 -23.18 -0.15
CA LYS A 30 31.27 -22.59 0.54
C LYS A 30 32.57 -23.08 -0.09
N ILE A 31 33.34 -22.16 -0.66
CA ILE A 31 34.73 -22.45 -1.06
C ILE A 31 35.58 -22.09 0.16
N ASP A 32 36.08 -23.11 0.86
CA ASP A 32 37.02 -22.88 1.96
C ASP A 32 38.35 -22.35 1.40
N TYR A 33 38.90 -21.33 2.07
CA TYR A 33 40.28 -20.91 1.83
C TYR A 33 41.23 -22.05 2.19
N TYR A 34 42.38 -22.13 1.49
CA TYR A 34 43.46 -23.02 1.92
C TYR A 34 43.83 -22.71 3.37
N GLN A 35 43.65 -23.67 4.28
CA GLN A 35 44.19 -23.56 5.63
C GLN A 35 45.71 -23.71 5.55
N SER A 36 46.44 -22.78 6.15
CA SER A 36 47.89 -22.87 6.25
C SER A 36 48.25 -23.94 7.28
N ASP A 37 48.69 -25.10 6.82
CA ASP A 37 49.37 -26.05 7.69
C ASP A 37 50.69 -25.39 8.14
N ASN A 38 50.80 -25.03 9.41
CA ASN A 38 51.99 -24.37 10.01
C ASN A 38 53.26 -25.26 10.04
N VAL A 39 53.41 -26.17 9.08
CA VAL A 39 54.55 -27.08 8.97
C VAL A 39 55.23 -26.85 7.63
N THR A 40 55.84 -25.69 7.45
CA THR A 40 57.08 -25.50 6.66
C THR A 40 57.55 -24.06 6.75
N ASN A 41 58.86 -23.88 6.66
CA ASN A 41 59.60 -22.61 6.71
C ASN A 41 59.37 -21.80 5.40
N ALA A 42 58.11 -21.51 5.09
CA ALA A 42 57.69 -20.74 3.93
C ALA A 42 57.13 -19.39 4.39
N ILE A 43 57.50 -18.35 3.66
CA ILE A 43 57.00 -16.98 3.80
C ILE A 43 55.47 -17.02 3.99
N PRO A 44 54.89 -16.27 4.95
CA PRO A 44 53.44 -16.28 5.18
C PRO A 44 52.74 -16.00 3.83
N TYR A 45 52.02 -17.00 3.32
CA TYR A 45 51.30 -16.93 2.05
C TYR A 45 50.05 -16.05 2.24
N PHE A 46 50.23 -14.73 2.25
CA PHE A 46 49.12 -13.77 2.24
C PHE A 46 48.22 -13.97 1.00
N GLU A 47 46.89 -14.11 1.04
CA GLU A 47 45.94 -14.72 2.01
C GLU A 47 44.51 -14.81 1.39
N ASN A 48 44.31 -14.45 0.10
CA ASN A 48 43.01 -14.43 -0.60
C ASN A 48 43.01 -15.24 -1.93
N ARG A 49 43.49 -16.48 -1.90
CA ARG A 49 43.45 -17.41 -3.03
C ARG A 49 42.34 -18.44 -2.83
N PHE A 50 41.63 -18.74 -3.90
CA PHE A 50 40.51 -19.69 -3.89
C PHE A 50 40.53 -20.52 -5.16
N LYS A 51 39.94 -21.72 -5.10
CA LYS A 51 39.89 -22.63 -6.25
C LYS A 51 38.45 -22.69 -6.76
N ILE A 52 38.28 -22.56 -8.07
CA ILE A 52 37.00 -22.79 -8.73
C ILE A 52 37.05 -24.16 -9.43
N ASP A 53 36.02 -24.96 -9.21
CA ASP A 53 35.88 -26.27 -9.85
C ASP A 53 35.28 -26.17 -11.26
N ALA A 54 35.56 -27.18 -12.08
CA ALA A 54 35.31 -27.14 -13.51
C ALA A 54 33.84 -27.29 -13.94
N LEU A 55 32.94 -27.60 -13.01
CA LEU A 55 31.52 -27.92 -13.30
C LEU A 55 30.56 -26.74 -13.10
N LEU A 56 31.07 -25.55 -12.74
CA LEU A 56 30.23 -24.39 -12.45
C LEU A 56 30.01 -23.57 -13.73
N GLU A 57 28.75 -23.45 -14.18
CA GLU A 57 28.37 -22.64 -15.33
C GLU A 57 28.38 -21.13 -15.01
N GLU A 58 28.06 -20.77 -13.77
CA GLU A 58 28.06 -19.40 -13.29
C GLU A 58 28.43 -19.38 -11.80
N ILE A 59 29.18 -18.37 -11.40
CA ILE A 59 29.49 -18.08 -10.00
C ILE A 59 29.24 -16.62 -9.70
N THR A 60 28.79 -16.32 -8.48
CA THR A 60 28.75 -14.96 -7.96
C THR A 60 29.60 -14.91 -6.71
N LEU A 61 30.63 -14.07 -6.72
CA LEU A 61 31.59 -13.90 -5.64
C LEU A 61 31.25 -12.63 -4.88
N LEU A 62 31.20 -12.73 -3.56
CA LEU A 62 31.05 -11.58 -2.67
C LEU A 62 32.34 -11.35 -1.89
N PHE A 63 32.85 -10.11 -1.94
CA PHE A 63 34.02 -9.68 -1.19
C PHE A 63 33.69 -8.44 -0.37
N TYR A 64 33.73 -8.53 0.95
CA TYR A 64 33.69 -7.31 1.78
C TYR A 64 35.08 -6.68 1.87
N ARG A 65 35.09 -5.36 1.80
CA ARG A 65 36.30 -4.54 1.81
C ARG A 65 36.17 -3.42 2.82
N ARG A 66 37.30 -2.89 3.28
CA ARG A 66 37.31 -1.72 4.16
C ARG A 66 36.62 -0.55 3.45
N SER A 67 35.69 0.11 4.15
CA SER A 67 34.87 1.17 3.56
C SER A 67 35.72 2.26 2.91
N GLY A 68 35.37 2.63 1.68
CA GLY A 68 36.05 3.71 0.93
C GLY A 68 37.40 3.33 0.31
N THR A 69 37.75 2.05 0.30
CA THR A 69 38.95 1.56 -0.42
C THR A 69 38.64 1.31 -1.90
N PRO A 70 39.66 1.27 -2.79
CA PRO A 70 39.45 0.96 -4.21
C PRO A 70 38.88 -0.45 -4.42
N PRO A 71 38.16 -0.70 -5.54
CA PRO A 71 37.64 -2.04 -5.86
C PRO A 71 38.74 -3.08 -5.98
N ILE A 72 38.40 -4.32 -5.65
CA ILE A 72 39.38 -5.40 -5.71
C ILE A 72 39.84 -5.66 -7.17
N ILE A 73 40.89 -6.47 -7.31
CA ILE A 73 41.38 -6.96 -8.60
C ILE A 73 41.36 -8.49 -8.54
N LEU A 74 40.70 -9.13 -9.50
CA LEU A 74 40.73 -10.58 -9.64
C LEU A 74 41.86 -11.00 -10.59
N VAL A 75 42.65 -11.97 -10.17
CA VAL A 75 43.69 -12.62 -10.98
C VAL A 75 43.22 -14.01 -11.34
N ARG A 76 43.14 -14.29 -12.64
CA ARG A 76 42.74 -15.57 -13.20
C ARG A 76 43.86 -16.62 -13.07
N PRO A 77 43.55 -17.91 -13.22
CA PRO A 77 44.55 -18.99 -13.23
C PRO A 77 45.65 -18.81 -14.29
N ASP A 78 45.34 -18.16 -15.42
CA ASP A 78 46.29 -17.82 -16.49
C ASP A 78 47.15 -16.57 -16.18
N GLY A 79 46.97 -15.93 -15.01
CA GLY A 79 47.70 -14.74 -14.56
C GLY A 79 47.16 -13.41 -15.07
N THR A 80 46.15 -13.43 -15.94
CA THR A 80 45.52 -12.20 -16.43
C THR A 80 44.62 -11.57 -15.37
N LYS A 81 44.44 -10.25 -15.43
CA LYS A 81 43.78 -9.46 -14.37
C LYS A 81 42.45 -8.90 -14.85
N ILE A 82 41.42 -9.03 -14.01
CA ILE A 82 40.10 -8.44 -14.20
C ILE A 82 39.95 -7.29 -13.20
N LYS A 83 39.55 -6.13 -13.70
CA LYS A 83 39.31 -4.92 -12.90
C LYS A 83 37.98 -4.32 -13.33
N ILE A 84 37.28 -3.62 -12.44
CA ILE A 84 36.01 -2.97 -12.78
C ILE A 84 36.10 -2.01 -13.98
N ASN A 85 37.24 -1.32 -14.14
CA ASN A 85 37.47 -0.41 -15.27
C ASN A 85 37.77 -1.12 -16.60
N ASN A 86 38.00 -2.43 -16.58
CA ASN A 86 38.31 -3.23 -17.77
C ASN A 86 37.73 -4.65 -17.62
N LEU A 87 36.43 -4.76 -17.90
CA LEU A 87 35.67 -5.99 -17.77
C LEU A 87 35.40 -6.64 -19.14
N PRO A 88 35.53 -7.98 -19.25
CA PRO A 88 34.91 -8.74 -20.32
C PRO A 88 33.39 -8.71 -20.12
N LYS A 89 32.71 -7.70 -20.67
CA LYS A 89 31.28 -7.42 -20.43
C LYS A 89 30.35 -8.57 -20.86
N ASP A 90 30.82 -9.46 -21.71
CA ASP A 90 30.12 -10.65 -22.17
C ASP A 90 30.10 -11.78 -21.14
N LYS A 91 31.07 -11.81 -20.21
CA LYS A 91 31.25 -12.90 -19.23
C LYS A 91 31.21 -12.46 -17.78
N VAL A 92 31.51 -11.19 -17.50
CA VAL A 92 31.68 -10.69 -16.14
C VAL A 92 30.77 -9.51 -15.90
N THR A 93 29.97 -9.60 -14.85
CA THR A 93 29.23 -8.48 -14.28
C THR A 93 29.81 -8.16 -12.91
N TRP A 94 30.03 -6.89 -12.62
CA TRP A 94 30.65 -6.44 -11.39
C TRP A 94 29.84 -5.26 -10.84
N PHE A 95 29.39 -5.40 -9.60
CA PHE A 95 28.76 -4.34 -8.83
C PHE A 95 29.71 -3.94 -7.69
N ASP A 96 30.16 -2.68 -7.68
CA ASP A 96 30.99 -2.14 -6.63
C ASP A 96 30.17 -1.24 -5.69
N ASP A 97 30.25 -1.54 -4.39
CA ASP A 97 29.67 -0.72 -3.33
C ASP A 97 30.78 -0.22 -2.39
N ARG A 98 30.48 0.77 -1.55
CA ARG A 98 31.44 1.33 -0.58
C ARG A 98 32.03 0.28 0.36
N THR A 99 31.28 -0.79 0.68
CA THR A 99 31.68 -1.82 1.66
C THR A 99 31.91 -3.20 1.05
N PHE A 100 31.48 -3.44 -0.19
CA PHE A 100 31.65 -4.75 -0.83
C PHE A 100 31.83 -4.67 -2.36
N ASP A 101 32.30 -5.76 -2.95
CA ASP A 101 32.30 -6.02 -4.38
C ASP A 101 31.51 -7.33 -4.62
N LEU A 102 30.52 -7.29 -5.51
CA LEU A 102 29.75 -8.46 -5.94
C LEU A 102 30.03 -8.73 -7.42
N ILE A 103 30.58 -9.90 -7.74
CA ILE A 103 31.14 -10.22 -9.06
C ILE A 103 30.56 -11.52 -9.59
N THR A 104 29.79 -11.45 -10.67
CA THR A 104 29.25 -12.62 -11.36
C THR A 104 30.08 -12.96 -12.58
N ILE A 105 30.52 -14.22 -12.70
CA ILE A 105 31.35 -14.72 -13.80
C ILE A 105 30.66 -15.92 -14.44
N LYS A 106 30.37 -15.81 -15.74
CA LYS A 106 29.85 -16.89 -16.58
C LYS A 106 30.99 -17.73 -17.13
N ASN A 107 30.84 -19.05 -17.02
CA ASN A 107 31.84 -20.06 -17.42
C ASN A 107 33.25 -19.70 -16.89
N PRO A 108 33.43 -19.61 -15.56
CA PRO A 108 34.72 -19.25 -14.96
C PRO A 108 35.81 -20.24 -15.37
N MET A 109 37.04 -19.74 -15.55
CA MET A 109 38.19 -20.60 -15.79
C MET A 109 38.43 -21.49 -14.57
N PRO A 110 38.46 -22.84 -14.71
CA PRO A 110 38.74 -23.73 -13.60
C PRO A 110 40.17 -23.53 -13.08
N GLY A 111 40.36 -23.64 -11.76
CA GLY A 111 41.69 -23.56 -11.15
C GLY A 111 41.83 -22.48 -10.07
N PRO A 112 43.07 -22.09 -9.72
CA PRO A 112 43.34 -21.14 -8.65
C PRO A 112 43.15 -19.70 -9.10
N TRP A 113 42.32 -18.97 -8.36
CA TRP A 113 42.08 -17.54 -8.49
C TRP A 113 42.68 -16.80 -7.31
N GLN A 114 42.96 -15.51 -7.49
CA GLN A 114 43.43 -14.64 -6.42
C GLN A 114 42.71 -13.30 -6.45
N ALA A 115 42.23 -12.85 -5.29
CA ALA A 115 41.70 -11.51 -5.11
C ALA A 115 42.76 -10.60 -4.46
N ILE A 116 42.93 -9.39 -5.00
CA ILE A 116 43.90 -8.39 -4.51
C ILE A 116 43.12 -7.12 -4.13
N GLY A 117 43.22 -6.69 -2.88
CA GLY A 117 42.60 -5.48 -2.36
C GLY A 117 42.57 -5.47 -0.83
N ASP A 118 42.02 -4.41 -0.25
CA ASP A 118 41.81 -4.26 1.20
C ASP A 118 40.57 -5.07 1.67
N ILE A 119 40.62 -6.38 1.42
CA ILE A 119 39.57 -7.34 1.79
C ILE A 119 39.62 -7.57 3.30
N LEU A 120 38.46 -7.58 3.96
CA LEU A 120 38.41 -7.81 5.41
C LEU A 120 38.81 -9.26 5.74
N PRO A 121 39.54 -9.52 6.84
CA PRO A 121 39.95 -10.88 7.23
C PRO A 121 38.77 -11.83 7.51
N GLN A 122 37.60 -11.28 7.84
CA GLN A 122 36.36 -12.02 8.07
C GLN A 122 35.54 -12.20 6.78
N SER A 123 35.97 -11.60 5.66
CA SER A 123 35.30 -11.76 4.37
C SER A 123 35.51 -13.17 3.86
N HIS A 124 34.43 -13.95 3.83
CA HIS A 124 34.42 -15.23 3.17
C HIS A 124 34.00 -15.03 1.72
N ILE A 125 34.66 -15.73 0.79
CA ILE A 125 34.16 -15.84 -0.58
C ILE A 125 32.90 -16.69 -0.52
N MET A 126 31.75 -16.02 -0.48
CA MET A 126 30.47 -16.70 -0.63
C MET A 126 30.17 -16.84 -2.12
N VAL A 127 29.97 -18.08 -2.57
CA VAL A 127 29.50 -18.35 -3.92
C VAL A 127 27.98 -18.26 -3.89
N VAL A 128 27.46 -17.09 -4.24
CA VAL A 128 26.03 -16.75 -4.15
C VAL A 128 25.27 -17.29 -5.36
N THR A 129 24.85 -18.55 -5.32
CA THR A 129 24.18 -19.20 -6.47
C THR A 129 22.66 -19.17 -6.35
N ASP A 130 22.13 -19.51 -5.18
CA ASP A 130 20.69 -19.69 -4.99
C ASP A 130 20.25 -19.20 -3.62
N VAL A 131 20.22 -17.87 -3.47
CA VAL A 131 19.75 -17.25 -2.23
C VAL A 131 18.24 -17.33 -2.17
N THR A 132 17.74 -18.00 -1.15
CA THR A 132 16.33 -18.13 -0.85
C THR A 132 16.08 -17.65 0.57
N ILE A 133 14.89 -17.10 0.79
CA ILE A 133 14.40 -16.80 2.13
C ILE A 133 13.48 -17.94 2.56
N LYS A 134 13.61 -18.41 3.80
CA LYS A 134 12.63 -19.26 4.46
C LYS A 134 11.99 -18.43 5.57
N VAL A 135 10.68 -18.37 5.53
CA VAL A 135 9.85 -17.57 6.42
C VAL A 135 8.79 -18.49 6.99
N ASP A 136 8.49 -18.32 8.27
CA ASP A 136 7.39 -19.04 8.89
C ASP A 136 6.06 -18.70 8.20
N PRO A 137 5.12 -19.66 8.14
CA PRO A 137 3.80 -19.41 7.57
C PRO A 137 3.06 -18.39 8.42
N LEU A 138 2.40 -17.45 7.75
CA LEU A 138 1.50 -16.50 8.38
C LEU A 138 0.39 -17.22 9.18
N PRO A 139 -0.06 -16.64 10.31
CA PRO A 139 -1.16 -17.22 11.09
C PRO A 139 -2.44 -17.41 10.27
N GLU A 140 -3.25 -18.39 10.64
CA GLU A 140 -4.49 -18.72 9.92
C GLU A 140 -5.57 -17.64 10.10
N VAL A 141 -5.60 -17.01 11.29
CA VAL A 141 -6.49 -15.91 11.63
C VAL A 141 -5.64 -14.66 11.78
N ILE A 142 -5.89 -13.68 10.91
CA ILE A 142 -5.21 -12.38 10.89
C ILE A 142 -6.28 -11.30 10.76
N LEU A 143 -6.15 -10.23 11.55
CA LEU A 143 -7.15 -9.17 11.65
C LEU A 143 -6.63 -7.88 10.99
N SER A 144 -7.51 -7.15 10.30
CA SER A 144 -7.18 -5.83 9.75
C SER A 144 -6.88 -4.85 10.88
N GLY A 145 -5.76 -4.13 10.77
CA GLY A 145 -5.19 -3.27 11.82
C GLY A 145 -4.25 -3.99 12.79
N GLU A 146 -4.05 -5.30 12.65
CA GLU A 146 -3.11 -6.06 13.48
C GLU A 146 -1.65 -5.77 13.13
N THR A 147 -0.78 -5.73 14.14
CA THR A 147 0.67 -5.72 13.96
C THR A 147 1.23 -7.15 14.06
N LEU A 148 1.85 -7.64 12.98
CA LEU A 148 2.49 -8.96 12.94
C LEU A 148 4.01 -8.84 12.92
N LYS A 149 4.67 -9.67 13.74
CA LYS A 149 6.10 -9.97 13.65
C LYS A 149 6.27 -11.22 12.78
N ILE A 150 7.17 -11.17 11.81
CA ILE A 150 7.58 -12.35 11.03
C ILE A 150 9.09 -12.41 11.00
N GLU A 151 9.63 -13.61 11.17
CA GLU A 151 11.06 -13.89 11.11
C GLU A 151 11.39 -14.65 9.82
N GLY A 152 12.51 -14.28 9.20
CA GLY A 152 13.01 -14.87 7.97
C GLY A 152 14.47 -15.22 8.09
N HIS A 153 14.82 -16.39 7.57
CA HIS A 153 16.20 -16.87 7.49
C HIS A 153 16.62 -17.00 6.03
N LEU A 154 17.88 -16.65 5.73
CA LEU A 154 18.41 -16.75 4.38
C LEU A 154 19.22 -18.02 4.23
N TYR A 155 19.08 -18.63 3.06
CA TYR A 155 19.79 -19.84 2.68
C TYR A 155 20.42 -19.65 1.32
N ASN A 156 21.64 -20.13 1.15
CA ASN A 156 22.28 -20.32 -0.14
C ASN A 156 22.29 -21.82 -0.43
N GLY A 157 21.40 -22.27 -1.31
CA GLY A 157 21.06 -23.69 -1.44
C GLY A 157 20.55 -24.25 -0.10
N GLU A 158 21.25 -25.22 0.47
CA GLU A 158 20.88 -25.84 1.76
C GLU A 158 21.62 -25.23 2.98
N GLN A 159 22.58 -24.33 2.77
CA GLN A 159 23.36 -23.73 3.85
C GLN A 159 22.74 -22.40 4.28
N ALA A 160 22.54 -22.21 5.60
CA ALA A 160 22.11 -20.94 6.16
C ALA A 160 23.20 -19.87 5.95
N ILE A 161 22.77 -18.64 5.68
CA ILE A 161 23.65 -17.48 5.51
C ILE A 161 23.71 -16.72 6.83
N ASP A 162 24.61 -17.16 7.71
CA ASP A 162 24.80 -16.57 9.05
C ASP A 162 25.93 -15.51 9.05
N ASP A 163 26.02 -14.72 7.98
CA ASP A 163 27.04 -13.68 7.83
C ASP A 163 26.45 -12.29 8.15
N PRO A 164 26.86 -11.67 9.27
CA PRO A 164 26.46 -10.32 9.66
C PRO A 164 26.61 -9.23 8.59
N LEU A 165 27.58 -9.38 7.68
CA LEU A 165 27.86 -8.40 6.63
C LEU A 165 26.95 -8.60 5.42
N PHE A 166 26.28 -9.74 5.30
CA PHE A 166 25.42 -10.05 4.15
C PHE A 166 24.19 -9.16 4.09
N ARG A 167 23.70 -8.68 5.23
CA ARG A 167 22.60 -7.71 5.34
C ARG A 167 22.84 -6.45 4.50
N ASP A 168 24.09 -6.00 4.36
CA ASP A 168 24.41 -4.80 3.58
C ASP A 168 24.27 -5.03 2.05
N VAL A 169 24.15 -6.29 1.61
CA VAL A 169 24.09 -6.70 0.20
C VAL A 169 22.65 -6.90 -0.29
N ILE A 170 21.70 -7.06 0.62
CA ILE A 170 20.32 -7.46 0.30
C ILE A 170 19.29 -6.46 0.83
N ASN A 171 18.17 -6.37 0.12
CA ASN A 171 16.93 -5.81 0.64
C ASN A 171 15.88 -6.91 0.62
N LEU A 172 15.27 -7.18 1.78
CA LEU A 172 14.18 -8.14 1.91
C LEU A 172 12.89 -7.39 2.06
N ASN A 173 11.93 -7.62 1.16
CA ASN A 173 10.63 -6.96 1.21
C ASN A 173 9.51 -8.01 1.24
N VAL A 174 8.35 -7.65 1.77
CA VAL A 174 7.10 -8.40 1.56
C VAL A 174 6.06 -7.49 0.94
N ASP A 175 5.44 -8.02 -0.11
CA ASP A 175 4.34 -7.37 -0.82
C ASP A 175 3.10 -8.28 -0.75
N PHE A 176 1.93 -7.67 -0.54
CA PHE A 176 0.64 -8.36 -0.55
C PHE A 176 -0.10 -8.03 -1.83
N PHE A 177 -0.43 -9.05 -2.62
CA PHE A 177 -1.17 -8.91 -3.87
C PHE A 177 -2.61 -9.40 -3.69
N SER A 178 -3.59 -8.63 -4.14
CA SER A 178 -4.97 -9.13 -4.20
C SER A 178 -5.03 -10.32 -5.15
N THR A 179 -5.73 -11.39 -4.74
CA THR A 179 -6.02 -12.52 -5.64
C THR A 179 -7.04 -12.16 -6.73
N ASN A 180 -7.57 -10.92 -6.72
CA ASN A 180 -8.61 -10.44 -7.62
C ASN A 180 -9.86 -11.33 -7.62
N ASN A 181 -10.19 -11.86 -6.45
CA ASN A 181 -11.42 -12.61 -6.24
C ASN A 181 -12.58 -11.65 -5.90
N SER A 182 -13.61 -11.62 -6.75
CA SER A 182 -14.76 -10.70 -6.62
C SER A 182 -15.65 -10.96 -5.40
N ALA A 183 -15.42 -12.06 -4.67
CA ALA A 183 -16.14 -12.35 -3.43
C ALA A 183 -15.64 -11.56 -2.23
N TYR A 184 -14.48 -10.90 -2.33
CA TYR A 184 -13.83 -10.18 -1.24
C TYR A 184 -13.72 -8.68 -1.52
N ASP A 185 -13.65 -7.89 -0.45
CA ASP A 185 -13.63 -6.42 -0.49
C ASP A 185 -12.37 -5.86 -1.19
N ASN A 186 -11.30 -6.65 -1.30
CA ASN A 186 -10.04 -6.27 -1.93
C ASN A 186 -9.98 -6.57 -3.45
N PHE A 187 -11.11 -6.86 -4.10
CA PHE A 187 -11.16 -7.07 -5.55
C PHE A 187 -10.66 -5.84 -6.32
N GLY A 188 -9.64 -6.03 -7.18
CA GLY A 188 -9.04 -4.93 -7.93
C GLY A 188 -8.16 -3.99 -7.11
N ALA A 189 -7.83 -4.36 -5.87
CA ALA A 189 -6.91 -3.59 -5.05
C ALA A 189 -5.48 -3.63 -5.60
N GLU A 190 -4.77 -2.51 -5.49
CA GLU A 190 -3.36 -2.42 -5.84
C GLU A 190 -2.48 -3.22 -4.86
N PRO A 191 -1.27 -3.65 -5.28
CA PRO A 191 -0.34 -4.33 -4.39
C PRO A 191 0.06 -3.44 -3.20
N ILE A 192 -0.02 -3.99 -1.99
CA ILE A 192 0.39 -3.29 -0.78
C ILE A 192 1.84 -3.63 -0.45
N LYS A 193 2.69 -2.61 -0.36
CA LYS A 193 4.10 -2.74 0.01
C LYS A 193 4.24 -2.37 1.48
N ILE A 194 4.46 -3.33 2.37
CA ILE A 194 4.33 -3.08 3.81
C ILE A 194 5.66 -2.61 4.44
N ALA A 195 6.77 -3.33 4.28
CA ALA A 195 8.07 -2.91 4.85
C ALA A 195 9.22 -3.84 4.42
N GLN A 196 10.44 -3.42 4.78
CA GLN A 196 11.66 -4.21 4.64
C GLN A 196 11.95 -4.99 5.93
N PHE A 197 12.43 -6.23 5.81
CA PHE A 197 12.97 -6.95 6.97
C PHE A 197 14.31 -6.36 7.39
N ARG A 198 14.59 -6.44 8.69
CA ARG A 198 15.78 -5.84 9.33
C ARG A 198 16.40 -6.85 10.29
N ASP A 199 17.72 -6.74 10.43
CA ASP A 199 18.54 -7.51 11.38
C ASP A 199 19.50 -6.50 12.06
N ASP A 200 18.93 -5.51 12.75
CA ASP A 200 19.64 -4.38 13.37
C ASP A 200 19.43 -4.24 14.89
N GLY A 201 18.69 -5.16 15.52
CA GLY A 201 18.40 -5.21 16.95
C GLY A 201 17.55 -4.04 17.42
N ARG A 202 16.62 -3.56 16.59
CA ARG A 202 15.69 -2.46 16.89
C ARG A 202 14.24 -2.89 16.70
N ASP A 203 13.34 -2.14 17.33
CA ASP A 203 11.89 -2.35 17.21
C ASP A 203 11.53 -3.79 17.68
N LEU A 204 10.97 -4.63 16.81
CA LEU A 204 10.66 -6.04 17.13
C LEU A 204 11.83 -7.01 16.92
N ASP A 205 12.98 -6.52 16.46
CA ASP A 205 14.19 -7.31 16.24
C ASP A 205 15.02 -7.42 17.53
N GLU A 206 15.12 -8.64 18.08
CA GLU A 206 15.63 -8.86 19.44
C GLU A 206 17.15 -8.74 19.54
N TYR A 207 17.87 -9.20 18.52
CA TYR A 207 19.32 -9.17 18.48
C TYR A 207 19.78 -8.62 17.14
N ALA A 208 20.87 -7.84 17.16
CA ALA A 208 21.46 -7.34 15.93
C ALA A 208 22.46 -8.35 15.37
N LYS A 209 22.42 -8.55 14.06
CA LYS A 209 23.38 -9.32 13.27
C LYS A 209 23.45 -10.80 13.65
N ASP A 210 22.30 -11.39 13.97
CA ASP A 210 22.19 -12.80 14.31
C ASP A 210 21.78 -13.68 13.11
N GLY A 211 21.52 -13.07 11.94
CA GLY A 211 21.08 -13.76 10.73
C GLY A 211 19.57 -14.05 10.72
N VAL A 212 18.82 -13.58 11.72
CA VAL A 212 17.37 -13.61 11.78
C VAL A 212 16.84 -12.25 11.33
N PHE A 213 16.24 -12.23 10.16
CA PHE A 213 15.65 -11.01 9.62
C PHE A 213 14.23 -10.87 10.18
N THR A 214 13.99 -9.82 10.95
CA THR A 214 12.69 -9.51 11.54
C THR A 214 11.95 -8.48 10.70
N GLY A 215 10.70 -8.79 10.34
CA GLY A 215 9.76 -7.87 9.73
C GLY A 215 8.60 -7.55 10.67
N GLU A 216 8.29 -6.26 10.81
CA GLU A 216 7.12 -5.76 11.54
C GLU A 216 6.11 -5.17 10.54
N PHE A 217 4.88 -5.67 10.57
CA PHE A 217 3.85 -5.35 9.59
C PHE A 217 2.57 -4.88 10.27
N GLU A 218 2.18 -3.63 10.04
CA GLU A 218 0.84 -3.14 10.39
C GLU A 218 -0.12 -3.40 9.22
N LEU A 219 -1.12 -4.25 9.44
CA LEU A 219 -2.07 -4.68 8.41
C LEU A 219 -3.21 -3.69 8.24
N ALA A 220 -2.88 -2.40 8.08
CA ALA A 220 -3.81 -1.29 7.93
C ALA A 220 -4.29 -1.14 6.47
N PHE A 221 -4.85 -2.21 5.91
CA PHE A 221 -5.42 -2.22 4.57
C PHE A 221 -6.70 -3.06 4.50
N ALA A 222 -7.37 -3.00 3.35
CA ALA A 222 -8.68 -3.59 3.17
C ALA A 222 -8.70 -5.11 3.44
N PRO A 223 -9.71 -5.61 4.16
CA PRO A 223 -9.90 -7.03 4.40
C PRO A 223 -10.15 -7.79 3.09
N GLY A 224 -9.79 -9.07 3.05
CA GLY A 224 -9.95 -9.90 1.86
C GLY A 224 -8.83 -10.93 1.68
N GLU A 225 -8.78 -11.54 0.50
CA GLU A 225 -7.81 -12.60 0.20
C GLU A 225 -6.54 -12.02 -0.45
N TRP A 226 -5.42 -12.18 0.24
CA TRP A 226 -4.13 -11.59 -0.16
C TRP A 226 -3.07 -12.68 -0.35
N LEU A 227 -2.27 -12.54 -1.41
CA LEU A 227 -1.12 -13.38 -1.70
C LEU A 227 0.16 -12.68 -1.22
N PRO A 228 0.80 -13.14 -0.13
CA PRO A 228 2.09 -12.63 0.31
C PRO A 228 3.22 -13.13 -0.59
N ILE A 229 4.06 -12.19 -1.03
CA ILE A 229 5.25 -12.46 -1.84
C ILE A 229 6.45 -11.81 -1.15
N TYR A 230 7.38 -12.65 -0.70
CA TYR A 230 8.64 -12.21 -0.10
C TYR A 230 9.70 -12.11 -1.20
N SER A 231 10.37 -10.98 -1.28
CA SER A 231 11.38 -10.70 -2.31
C SER A 231 12.74 -10.48 -1.67
N VAL A 232 13.73 -11.28 -2.08
CA VAL A 232 15.15 -11.08 -1.80
C VAL A 232 15.75 -10.31 -2.96
N ILE A 233 16.06 -9.03 -2.76
CA ILE A 233 16.60 -8.15 -3.78
C ILE A 233 18.10 -7.96 -3.53
N MET A 234 18.92 -8.50 -4.43
CA MET A 234 20.37 -8.26 -4.53
C MET A 234 20.67 -7.34 -5.73
N PRO A 235 21.84 -6.68 -5.80
CA PRO A 235 22.20 -5.78 -6.91
C PRO A 235 22.10 -6.41 -8.31
N MET A 236 22.35 -7.71 -8.44
CA MET A 236 22.37 -8.41 -9.73
C MET A 236 21.30 -9.50 -9.86
N ALA A 237 20.48 -9.72 -8.83
CA ALA A 237 19.47 -10.77 -8.85
C ALA A 237 18.31 -10.45 -7.90
N THR A 238 17.11 -10.86 -8.26
CA THR A 238 15.93 -10.81 -7.39
C THR A 238 15.30 -12.18 -7.34
N ARG A 239 14.99 -12.66 -6.14
CA ARG A 239 14.34 -13.95 -5.91
C ARG A 239 13.05 -13.73 -5.13
N GLU A 240 12.00 -14.43 -5.52
CA GLU A 240 10.67 -14.34 -4.90
C GLU A 240 10.30 -15.66 -4.25
N LEU A 241 9.74 -15.60 -3.05
CA LEU A 241 9.03 -16.68 -2.39
C LEU A 241 7.54 -16.33 -2.33
N ARG A 242 6.72 -17.14 -3.00
CA ARG A 242 5.25 -17.02 -2.98
C ARG A 242 4.71 -18.00 -1.94
N GLN A 243 4.09 -17.48 -0.90
CA GLN A 243 3.39 -18.30 0.09
C GLN A 243 1.93 -18.54 -0.36
N LYS A 244 1.16 -19.29 0.44
CA LYS A 244 -0.26 -19.51 0.16
C LYS A 244 -1.05 -18.22 0.38
N PRO A 245 -2.16 -18.00 -0.33
CA PRO A 245 -3.07 -16.91 -0.03
C PRO A 245 -3.57 -16.98 1.42
N ILE A 246 -3.67 -15.82 2.05
CA ILE A 246 -4.22 -15.63 3.38
C ILE A 246 -5.50 -14.80 3.30
N ILE A 247 -6.37 -14.92 4.30
CA ILE A 247 -7.58 -14.10 4.40
C ILE A 247 -7.40 -13.10 5.55
N LEU A 248 -7.31 -11.82 5.21
CA LEU A 248 -7.32 -10.73 6.17
C LEU A 248 -8.77 -10.48 6.60
N GLN A 249 -9.06 -10.76 7.87
CA GLN A 249 -10.39 -10.58 8.43
C GLN A 249 -10.67 -9.11 8.76
N LYS A 250 -11.95 -8.74 8.80
CA LYS A 250 -12.38 -7.42 9.25
C LYS A 250 -11.94 -7.17 10.69
N THR A 251 -11.74 -5.90 11.05
CA THR A 251 -11.52 -5.54 12.45
C THR A 251 -12.70 -6.03 13.29
N PRO A 252 -12.47 -6.78 14.37
CA PRO A 252 -13.54 -7.36 15.17
C PRO A 252 -14.19 -6.32 16.10
N ILE A 253 -13.69 -5.09 16.13
CA ILE A 253 -14.17 -4.03 17.02
C ILE A 253 -14.88 -2.94 16.23
N THR A 254 -16.10 -2.60 16.65
CA THR A 254 -16.83 -1.42 16.18
C THR A 254 -17.00 -0.43 17.32
N ILE A 255 -16.79 0.86 17.04
CA ILE A 255 -16.97 1.97 17.99
C ILE A 255 -18.28 2.69 17.68
N SER A 256 -19.10 2.91 18.70
CA SER A 256 -20.27 3.78 18.67
C SER A 256 -20.23 4.75 19.85
N VAL A 257 -20.81 5.94 19.71
CA VAL A 257 -20.85 6.93 20.79
C VAL A 257 -22.29 7.42 20.96
N GLU A 258 -22.77 7.42 22.20
CA GLU A 258 -24.00 8.11 22.59
C GLU A 258 -23.61 9.49 23.16
N PRO A 259 -23.67 10.56 22.34
CA PRO A 259 -23.32 11.89 22.79
C PRO A 259 -24.38 12.44 23.76
N VAL A 260 -23.95 13.34 24.63
CA VAL A 260 -24.79 14.00 25.63
C VAL A 260 -24.61 15.50 25.48
N MET A 261 -25.71 16.24 25.53
CA MET A 261 -25.75 17.69 25.24
C MET A 261 -25.56 18.57 26.49
N GLU A 262 -25.49 17.95 27.67
CA GLU A 262 -25.48 18.63 28.96
C GLU A 262 -24.08 18.65 29.56
N VAL A 263 -23.54 19.85 29.74
CA VAL A 263 -22.22 20.09 30.33
C VAL A 263 -22.13 19.43 31.72
N GLY A 264 -21.09 18.63 31.94
CA GLY A 264 -20.89 17.88 33.18
C GLY A 264 -21.44 16.45 33.18
N LYS A 265 -22.08 15.99 32.09
CA LYS A 265 -22.37 14.57 31.85
C LYS A 265 -21.29 13.93 30.98
N SER A 266 -21.17 12.60 31.04
CA SER A 266 -20.23 11.84 30.22
C SER A 266 -20.91 11.30 28.97
N HIS A 267 -20.28 11.46 27.80
CA HIS A 267 -20.56 10.65 26.63
C HIS A 267 -20.30 9.18 26.94
N LYS A 268 -21.10 8.31 26.34
CA LYS A 268 -20.93 6.87 26.49
C LYS A 268 -20.35 6.31 25.20
N VAL A 269 -19.06 5.95 25.24
CA VAL A 269 -18.39 5.28 24.13
C VAL A 269 -18.60 3.78 24.30
N ILE A 270 -19.17 3.14 23.30
CA ILE A 270 -19.52 1.71 23.28
C ILE A 270 -18.62 1.02 22.27
N PHE A 271 -17.86 0.03 22.74
CA PHE A 271 -17.07 -0.86 21.90
C PHE A 271 -17.80 -2.19 21.78
N THR A 272 -18.15 -2.58 20.56
CA THR A 272 -18.77 -3.87 20.25
C THR A 272 -17.72 -4.81 19.68
N ILE A 273 -17.57 -5.98 20.29
CA ILE A 273 -16.59 -7.01 19.93
C ILE A 273 -17.32 -8.14 19.21
N ASP A 274 -16.86 -8.49 18.01
CA ASP A 274 -17.30 -9.66 17.26
C ASP A 274 -16.58 -10.93 17.77
N PRO A 275 -17.31 -11.94 18.29
CA PRO A 275 -16.72 -13.18 18.83
C PRO A 275 -16.23 -14.16 17.76
N THR A 276 -16.40 -13.87 16.46
CA THR A 276 -16.15 -14.85 15.38
C THR A 276 -14.70 -15.36 15.36
N TYR A 277 -13.72 -14.48 15.58
CA TYR A 277 -12.28 -14.79 15.48
C TYR A 277 -11.47 -14.41 16.72
N VAL A 278 -12.11 -13.81 17.73
CA VAL A 278 -11.46 -13.27 18.93
C VAL A 278 -12.14 -13.79 20.19
N ASP A 279 -11.33 -14.12 21.19
CA ASP A 279 -11.79 -14.38 22.54
C ASP A 279 -12.17 -13.06 23.22
N VAL A 280 -13.47 -12.82 23.28
CA VAL A 280 -14.10 -11.58 23.77
C VAL A 280 -13.68 -11.22 25.19
N ASP A 281 -13.48 -12.20 26.07
CA ASP A 281 -13.17 -11.95 27.48
C ASP A 281 -11.69 -11.61 27.68
N SER A 282 -10.84 -11.90 26.69
CA SER A 282 -9.41 -11.54 26.70
C SER A 282 -9.12 -10.13 26.19
N VAL A 283 -10.12 -9.44 25.63
CA VAL A 283 -9.91 -8.15 24.94
C VAL A 283 -9.76 -7.00 25.92
N LEU A 284 -8.64 -6.28 25.77
CA LEU A 284 -8.27 -5.09 26.51
C LEU A 284 -8.17 -3.91 25.54
N PHE A 285 -8.54 -2.71 26.02
CA PHE A 285 -8.46 -1.48 25.23
C PHE A 285 -7.53 -0.49 25.90
N GLN A 286 -6.67 0.13 25.11
CA GLN A 286 -5.85 1.26 25.51
C GLN A 286 -5.94 2.32 24.43
N GLY A 287 -6.20 3.56 24.81
CA GLY A 287 -6.36 4.60 23.80
C GLY A 287 -6.18 5.99 24.36
N LYS A 288 -6.42 6.96 23.50
CA LYS A 288 -6.47 8.37 23.86
C LYS A 288 -7.60 9.06 23.12
N VAL A 289 -8.21 10.02 23.78
CA VAL A 289 -9.20 10.92 23.20
C VAL A 289 -8.55 12.28 23.01
N ILE A 290 -8.63 12.80 21.80
CA ILE A 290 -8.18 14.14 21.42
C ILE A 290 -9.42 15.02 21.36
N PHE A 291 -9.50 15.98 22.28
CA PHE A 291 -10.58 16.95 22.38
C PHE A 291 -10.48 18.03 21.30
N PRO A 292 -11.55 18.82 21.07
CA PRO A 292 -11.54 19.93 20.09
C PRO A 292 -10.41 20.95 20.32
N ASP A 293 -10.06 21.20 21.58
CA ASP A 293 -8.95 22.05 22.01
C ASP A 293 -7.55 21.41 21.85
N ARG A 294 -7.48 20.19 21.29
CA ARG A 294 -6.28 19.35 21.10
C ARG A 294 -5.68 18.79 22.39
N GLN A 295 -6.39 18.86 23.52
CA GLN A 295 -5.97 18.12 24.71
C GLN A 295 -6.10 16.61 24.45
N GLU A 296 -5.09 15.85 24.86
CA GLU A 296 -5.08 14.40 24.78
C GLU A 296 -5.31 13.80 26.16
N VAL A 297 -6.37 13.00 26.32
CA VAL A 297 -6.66 12.28 27.56
C VAL A 297 -6.54 10.78 27.30
N PRO A 298 -5.57 10.09 27.94
CA PRO A 298 -5.44 8.64 27.81
C PRO A 298 -6.53 7.92 28.57
N PHE A 299 -6.91 6.73 28.10
CA PHE A 299 -7.83 5.83 28.78
C PHE A 299 -7.41 4.37 28.62
N SER A 300 -7.89 3.51 29.52
CA SER A 300 -7.67 2.08 29.46
C SER A 300 -8.87 1.33 30.02
N ILE A 301 -9.27 0.26 29.35
CA ILE A 301 -10.34 -0.66 29.77
C ILE A 301 -9.68 -2.02 29.96
N MET A 302 -9.36 -2.33 31.22
CA MET A 302 -8.62 -3.53 31.60
C MET A 302 -9.52 -4.70 32.02
N GLU A 303 -10.81 -4.44 32.27
CA GLU A 303 -11.75 -5.43 32.78
C GLU A 303 -13.08 -5.36 32.01
N GLY A 304 -13.67 -6.53 31.76
CA GLY A 304 -15.01 -6.68 31.24
C GLY A 304 -15.24 -8.09 30.74
N LYS A 305 -16.51 -8.52 30.70
CA LYS A 305 -16.92 -9.81 30.14
C LYS A 305 -18.01 -9.60 29.08
N GLY A 306 -18.02 -10.45 28.06
CA GLY A 306 -18.99 -10.40 26.97
C GLY A 306 -18.72 -9.31 25.94
N ASN A 307 -19.61 -9.16 24.96
CA ASN A 307 -19.28 -8.54 23.67
C ASN A 307 -19.30 -7.00 23.67
N LEU A 308 -19.56 -6.38 24.81
CA LEU A 308 -19.69 -4.93 24.93
C LEU A 308 -18.71 -4.42 25.99
N ARG A 309 -17.99 -3.35 25.66
CA ARG A 309 -17.27 -2.51 26.62
C ARG A 309 -17.79 -1.10 26.53
N THR A 310 -17.76 -0.40 27.66
CA THR A 310 -18.20 0.99 27.74
C THR A 310 -17.11 1.83 28.40
N TYR A 311 -16.87 3.00 27.85
CA TYR A 311 -16.04 4.03 28.45
C TYR A 311 -16.82 5.33 28.58
N GLU A 312 -16.79 5.92 29.77
CA GLU A 312 -17.40 7.21 30.04
C GLU A 312 -16.39 8.32 29.73
N LEU A 313 -16.73 9.16 28.76
CA LEU A 313 -15.93 10.30 28.33
C LEU A 313 -16.59 11.59 28.78
N ALA A 314 -15.97 12.33 29.71
CA ALA A 314 -16.53 13.59 30.20
C ALA A 314 -16.75 14.60 29.07
N TYR A 315 -17.94 15.20 28.99
CA TYR A 315 -18.23 16.28 28.05
C TYR A 315 -17.70 17.61 28.60
N THR A 316 -16.57 18.06 28.05
CA THR A 316 -15.89 19.31 28.42
C THR A 316 -16.22 20.45 27.46
N GLU A 317 -16.24 20.18 26.16
CA GLU A 317 -16.42 21.17 25.10
C GLU A 317 -17.21 20.61 23.92
N SER A 318 -17.92 21.49 23.20
CA SER A 318 -18.54 21.14 21.92
C SER A 318 -17.50 21.06 20.80
N GLY A 319 -17.68 20.14 19.86
CA GLY A 319 -16.86 20.03 18.66
C GLY A 319 -16.44 18.61 18.33
N VAL A 320 -15.49 18.49 17.40
CA VAL A 320 -15.02 17.21 16.88
C VAL A 320 -14.00 16.58 17.82
N HIS A 321 -14.38 15.45 18.39
CA HIS A 321 -13.52 14.60 19.19
C HIS A 321 -12.95 13.48 18.31
N ARG A 322 -11.70 13.09 18.57
CA ARG A 322 -11.03 11.98 17.87
C ARG A 322 -10.61 10.94 18.90
N ILE A 323 -10.90 9.67 18.64
CA ILE A 323 -10.57 8.55 19.50
C ILE A 323 -9.58 7.66 18.74
N GLN A 324 -8.41 7.45 19.34
CA GLN A 324 -7.40 6.49 18.86
C GLN A 324 -7.31 5.36 19.86
N VAL A 325 -7.39 4.12 19.38
CA VAL A 325 -7.49 2.93 20.25
C VAL A 325 -6.61 1.81 19.74
N SER A 326 -5.78 1.29 20.63
CA SER A 326 -5.10 0.01 20.50
C SER A 326 -5.86 -1.04 21.29
N VAL A 327 -6.00 -2.20 20.69
CA VAL A 327 -6.73 -3.36 21.19
C VAL A 327 -5.72 -4.48 21.37
N PHE A 328 -5.78 -5.15 22.51
CA PHE A 328 -4.95 -6.31 22.82
C PHE A 328 -5.86 -7.47 23.21
N GLY A 329 -5.51 -8.68 22.83
CA GLY A 329 -6.32 -9.85 23.21
C GLY A 329 -5.79 -11.13 22.61
N LYS A 330 -6.63 -12.17 22.66
CA LYS A 330 -6.36 -13.49 22.10
C LYS A 330 -7.35 -13.82 21.01
N THR A 331 -6.87 -14.42 19.93
CA THR A 331 -7.72 -15.04 18.92
C THR A 331 -8.38 -16.29 19.49
N ILE A 332 -9.38 -16.83 18.79
CA ILE A 332 -10.02 -18.12 19.14
C ILE A 332 -9.03 -19.29 19.24
N ASN A 333 -7.87 -19.18 18.58
CA ASN A 333 -6.82 -20.19 18.59
C ASN A 333 -5.80 -19.96 19.72
N GLY A 334 -6.04 -18.99 20.62
CA GLY A 334 -5.18 -18.67 21.77
C GLY A 334 -3.96 -17.79 21.44
N ARG A 335 -3.75 -17.44 20.16
CA ARG A 335 -2.66 -16.54 19.73
C ARG A 335 -2.95 -15.12 20.20
N GLU A 336 -1.98 -14.48 20.83
CA GLU A 336 -2.05 -13.07 21.21
C GLU A 336 -1.96 -12.17 19.97
N PHE A 337 -2.73 -11.08 19.98
CA PHE A 337 -2.70 -10.07 18.94
C PHE A 337 -2.70 -8.66 19.54
N ARG A 338 -2.10 -7.75 18.79
CA ARG A 338 -2.17 -6.30 19.02
C ARG A 338 -2.71 -5.66 17.76
N LEU A 339 -3.75 -4.87 17.89
CA LEU A 339 -4.45 -4.25 16.78
C LEU A 339 -4.66 -2.76 17.03
N VAL A 340 -4.45 -1.93 16.03
CA VAL A 340 -4.70 -0.49 16.07
C VAL A 340 -5.95 -0.22 15.24
N LEU A 341 -6.94 0.42 15.86
CA LEU A 341 -8.16 0.82 15.16
C LEU A 341 -7.93 2.11 14.38
N GLU A 342 -8.61 2.24 13.24
CA GLU A 342 -8.71 3.51 12.55
C GLU A 342 -9.25 4.59 13.47
N GLN A 343 -8.78 5.82 13.28
CA GLN A 343 -9.17 6.94 14.12
C GLN A 343 -10.68 7.21 13.99
N PHE A 344 -11.41 6.99 15.08
CA PHE A 344 -12.83 7.26 15.14
C PHE A 344 -13.08 8.73 15.47
N THR A 345 -14.01 9.37 14.77
CA THR A 345 -14.34 10.79 15.00
C THR A 345 -15.83 10.97 15.22
N PHE A 346 -16.21 11.78 16.21
CA PHE A 346 -17.60 12.17 16.44
C PHE A 346 -17.69 13.64 16.82
N ASN A 347 -18.82 14.28 16.53
CA ASN A 347 -19.09 15.67 16.89
C ASN A 347 -19.99 15.71 18.13
N ALA A 348 -19.55 16.41 19.17
CA ALA A 348 -20.36 16.68 20.35
C ALA A 348 -21.01 18.06 20.21
N GLU A 349 -22.32 18.11 20.09
CA GLU A 349 -23.07 19.38 20.01
C GLU A 349 -23.32 19.95 21.43
N SER A 350 -23.53 21.27 21.55
CA SER A 350 -24.03 21.86 22.80
C SER A 350 -25.53 22.09 22.73
N LYS A 351 -26.19 21.96 23.89
CA LYS A 351 -27.60 22.36 24.08
C LYS A 351 -27.82 23.85 23.78
N THR A 352 -26.77 24.66 23.90
CA THR A 352 -26.70 26.03 23.39
C THR A 352 -26.40 25.98 21.89
N GLY A 353 -27.42 25.67 21.07
CA GLY A 353 -27.29 25.82 19.62
C GLY A 353 -26.70 27.19 19.25
N LEU A 354 -25.95 27.26 18.14
CA LEU A 354 -25.28 28.46 17.60
C LEU A 354 -26.08 29.76 17.85
N VAL A 355 -25.73 30.51 18.89
CA VAL A 355 -26.49 31.74 19.18
C VAL A 355 -26.04 32.81 18.19
N MET A 356 -26.89 33.11 17.20
CA MET A 356 -26.61 34.17 16.23
C MET A 356 -26.76 35.53 16.94
N PRO A 357 -25.78 36.44 16.84
CA PRO A 357 -25.96 37.82 17.26
C PRO A 357 -27.03 38.42 16.34
N THR A 358 -28.16 38.80 16.91
CA THR A 358 -29.23 39.50 16.21
C THR A 358 -29.36 40.90 16.79
N LEU A 359 -29.39 41.90 15.92
CA LEU A 359 -29.66 43.27 16.32
C LEU A 359 -31.16 43.42 16.57
N ASN A 360 -31.54 43.83 17.78
CA ASN A 360 -32.92 44.20 18.07
C ASN A 360 -33.26 45.55 17.38
N ALA A 361 -34.54 45.92 17.37
CA ALA A 361 -35.04 47.13 16.69
C ALA A 361 -34.41 48.45 17.19
N ASN A 362 -33.68 48.41 18.31
CA ASN A 362 -33.03 49.55 18.93
C ASN A 362 -31.52 49.58 18.67
N GLY A 363 -30.98 48.66 17.86
CA GLY A 363 -29.57 48.60 17.51
C GLY A 363 -28.67 47.95 18.57
N GLU A 364 -29.23 47.23 19.54
CA GLU A 364 -28.47 46.48 20.55
C GLU A 364 -28.31 45.01 20.13
N MET A 365 -27.14 44.44 20.45
CA MET A 365 -26.79 43.07 20.11
C MET A 365 -27.45 42.11 21.10
N THR A 366 -28.45 41.36 20.65
CA THR A 366 -29.13 40.31 21.42
C THR A 366 -28.89 38.93 20.83
N SER A 367 -28.81 37.91 21.69
CA SER A 367 -28.41 36.57 21.30
C SER A 367 -29.64 35.64 21.36
N LEU A 368 -30.06 35.06 20.21
CA LEU A 368 -31.24 34.19 20.12
C LEU A 368 -30.84 32.72 19.81
N PRO A 369 -31.46 31.71 20.45
CA PRO A 369 -31.23 30.29 20.14
C PRO A 369 -31.62 29.94 18.68
N VAL A 370 -30.85 29.07 18.01
CA VAL A 370 -31.06 28.63 16.61
C VAL A 370 -32.48 28.15 16.35
N ASP A 371 -33.06 27.38 17.27
CA ASP A 371 -34.41 26.80 17.13
C ASP A 371 -35.51 27.86 16.94
N LYS A 372 -35.27 29.11 17.38
CA LYS A 372 -36.15 30.25 17.13
C LYS A 372 -35.67 31.14 15.98
N ALA A 373 -34.39 31.05 15.62
CA ALA A 373 -33.84 31.71 14.45
C ALA A 373 -34.38 31.08 13.16
N ASP A 374 -34.57 29.75 13.12
CA ASP A 374 -35.14 29.06 11.96
C ASP A 374 -36.55 29.56 11.62
N VAL A 375 -37.40 29.80 12.62
CA VAL A 375 -38.76 30.36 12.41
C VAL A 375 -38.68 31.78 11.84
N VAL A 376 -37.80 32.63 12.37
CA VAL A 376 -37.62 34.02 11.91
C VAL A 376 -36.93 34.10 10.54
N ILE A 377 -36.02 33.17 10.23
CA ILE A 377 -35.37 33.04 8.93
C ILE A 377 -36.39 32.53 7.90
N THR A 378 -37.22 31.55 8.26
CA THR A 378 -38.26 31.01 7.38
C THR A 378 -39.29 32.09 7.03
N ASP A 379 -39.76 32.89 7.99
CA ASP A 379 -40.68 34.01 7.72
C ASP A 379 -40.05 35.07 6.82
N LYS A 380 -38.74 35.37 6.99
CA LYS A 380 -38.02 36.32 6.13
C LYS A 380 -37.77 35.76 4.73
N ILE A 381 -37.53 34.46 4.59
CA ILE A 381 -37.38 33.79 3.28
C ILE A 381 -38.72 33.77 2.55
N ILE A 382 -39.82 33.45 3.22
CA ILE A 382 -41.17 33.48 2.63
C ILE A 382 -41.52 34.90 2.16
N LEU A 383 -41.26 35.92 2.98
CA LEU A 383 -41.50 37.31 2.61
C LEU A 383 -40.61 37.77 1.43
N ALA A 384 -39.36 37.31 1.37
CA ALA A 384 -38.46 37.60 0.25
C ALA A 384 -38.91 36.90 -1.04
N GLU A 385 -39.42 35.67 -0.94
CA GLU A 385 -39.93 34.90 -2.08
C GLU A 385 -41.23 35.51 -2.62
N GLU A 386 -42.12 35.99 -1.76
CA GLU A 386 -43.33 36.72 -2.18
C GLU A 386 -43.00 38.03 -2.90
N LYS A 387 -42.04 38.81 -2.38
CA LYS A 387 -41.56 40.03 -3.05
C LYS A 387 -40.89 39.72 -4.39
N ALA A 388 -40.13 38.64 -4.47
CA ALA A 388 -39.50 38.21 -5.72
C ALA A 388 -40.55 37.77 -6.76
N LYS A 389 -41.62 37.09 -6.34
CA LYS A 389 -42.75 36.72 -7.21
C LYS A 389 -43.51 37.96 -7.70
N GLN A 390 -43.77 38.93 -6.82
CA GLN A 390 -44.41 40.20 -7.22
C GLN A 390 -43.55 40.97 -8.24
N LEU A 391 -42.25 41.11 -7.98
CA LEU A 391 -41.34 41.79 -8.90
C LEU A 391 -41.24 41.05 -10.24
N ALA A 392 -41.21 39.71 -10.22
CA ALA A 392 -41.20 38.91 -11.45
C ALA A 392 -42.49 39.07 -12.26
N MET A 393 -43.64 39.15 -11.60
CA MET A 393 -44.94 39.38 -12.24
C MET A 393 -45.00 40.79 -12.84
N GLU A 394 -44.55 41.81 -12.13
CA GLU A 394 -44.47 43.19 -12.63
C GLU A 394 -43.51 43.31 -13.83
N LEU A 395 -42.37 42.62 -13.79
CA LEU A 395 -41.40 42.61 -14.88
C LEU A 395 -41.91 41.83 -16.09
N GLN A 396 -42.76 40.81 -15.88
CA GLN A 396 -43.42 40.08 -16.95
C GLN A 396 -44.53 40.92 -17.59
N GLU A 397 -45.34 41.64 -16.81
CA GLU A 397 -46.33 42.59 -17.33
C GLU A 397 -45.66 43.72 -18.13
N ALA A 398 -44.57 44.30 -17.61
CA ALA A 398 -43.80 45.32 -18.32
C ALA A 398 -43.21 44.80 -19.64
N LYS A 399 -42.75 43.53 -19.68
CA LYS A 399 -42.28 42.90 -20.93
C LYS A 399 -43.41 42.71 -21.93
N VAL A 400 -44.59 42.25 -21.50
CA VAL A 400 -45.76 42.08 -22.37
C VAL A 400 -46.22 43.43 -22.92
N GLU A 401 -46.18 44.49 -22.11
CA GLU A 401 -46.53 45.84 -22.56
C GLU A 401 -45.50 46.40 -23.55
N GLN A 402 -44.20 46.16 -23.32
CA GLN A 402 -43.15 46.50 -24.28
C GLN A 402 -43.29 45.72 -25.60
N GLU A 403 -43.61 44.42 -25.55
CA GLU A 403 -43.86 43.61 -26.74
C GLU A 403 -45.10 44.08 -27.50
N ARG A 404 -46.18 44.44 -26.80
CA ARG A 404 -47.37 45.04 -27.43
C ARG A 404 -47.03 46.37 -28.10
N ALA A 405 -46.35 47.29 -27.41
CA ALA A 405 -45.92 48.56 -27.97
C ALA A 405 -44.95 48.38 -29.16
N LYS A 406 -44.09 47.37 -29.11
CA LYS A 406 -43.21 47.00 -30.24
C LYS A 406 -44.02 46.44 -31.40
N SER A 407 -44.98 45.56 -31.15
CA SER A 407 -45.86 45.00 -32.19
C SER A 407 -46.72 46.05 -32.88
N GLU A 408 -47.18 47.07 -32.15
CA GLU A 408 -47.90 48.21 -32.72
C GLU A 408 -46.99 49.06 -33.62
N LYS A 409 -45.74 49.32 -33.20
CA LYS A 409 -44.73 50.00 -34.03
C LYS A 409 -44.37 49.18 -35.27
N ASP A 410 -44.25 47.87 -35.13
CA ASP A 410 -43.97 46.96 -36.25
C ASP A 410 -45.15 46.96 -37.24
N LEU A 411 -46.40 46.89 -36.77
CA LEU A 411 -47.59 47.01 -37.62
C LEU A 411 -47.64 48.35 -38.37
N GLN A 412 -47.35 49.48 -37.71
CA GLN A 412 -47.24 50.77 -38.37
C GLN A 412 -46.15 50.78 -39.44
N THR A 413 -44.99 50.18 -39.14
CA THR A 413 -43.88 50.06 -40.09
C THR A 413 -44.25 49.19 -41.29
N TYR A 414 -44.93 48.06 -41.08
CA TYR A 414 -45.43 47.19 -42.16
C TYR A 414 -46.46 47.90 -43.04
N ILE A 415 -47.37 48.69 -42.46
CA ILE A 415 -48.34 49.48 -43.22
C ILE A 415 -47.63 50.53 -44.08
N ILE A 416 -46.62 51.23 -43.53
CA ILE A 416 -45.82 52.20 -44.28
C ILE A 416 -45.08 51.51 -45.44
N ILE A 417 -44.45 50.36 -45.21
CA ILE A 417 -43.77 49.59 -46.26
C ILE A 417 -44.76 49.13 -47.33
N ALA A 418 -45.95 48.65 -46.95
CA ALA A 418 -46.98 48.23 -47.89
C ALA A 418 -47.46 49.40 -48.78
N VAL A 419 -47.71 50.56 -48.19
CA VAL A 419 -48.09 51.78 -48.93
C VAL A 419 -46.96 52.23 -49.86
N ALA A 420 -45.70 52.21 -49.41
CA ALA A 420 -44.55 52.57 -50.24
C ALA A 420 -44.41 51.63 -51.45
N ASN A 421 -44.55 50.32 -51.24
CA ASN A 421 -44.45 49.33 -52.31
C ASN A 421 -45.59 49.45 -53.33
N VAL A 422 -46.83 49.68 -52.87
CA VAL A 422 -47.97 49.95 -53.77
C VAL A 422 -47.71 51.22 -54.59
N GLY A 423 -47.15 52.27 -53.97
CA GLY A 423 -46.73 53.49 -54.65
C GLY A 423 -45.69 53.22 -55.76
N ILE A 424 -44.66 52.42 -55.47
CA ILE A 424 -43.63 52.04 -56.46
C ILE A 424 -44.24 51.27 -57.63
N VAL A 425 -45.15 50.32 -57.37
CA VAL A 425 -45.82 49.55 -58.43
C VAL A 425 -46.71 50.45 -59.30
N LEU A 426 -47.43 51.41 -58.71
CA LEU A 426 -48.22 52.37 -59.47
C LEU A 426 -47.35 53.28 -60.33
N ILE A 427 -46.21 53.76 -59.81
CA ILE A 427 -45.24 54.56 -60.58
C ILE A 427 -44.68 53.72 -61.73
N ALA A 428 -44.33 52.45 -61.50
CA ALA A 428 -43.85 51.54 -62.53
C ALA A 428 -44.92 51.28 -63.61
N LEU A 429 -46.19 51.12 -63.24
CA LEU A 429 -47.31 50.97 -64.17
C LEU A 429 -47.55 52.22 -65.01
N VAL A 430 -47.49 53.41 -64.40
CA VAL A 430 -47.58 54.70 -65.10
C VAL A 430 -46.42 54.85 -66.07
N PHE A 431 -45.19 54.53 -65.64
CA PHE A 431 -43.99 54.57 -66.48
C PHE A 431 -44.08 53.56 -67.63
N TYR A 432 -44.59 52.35 -67.38
CA TYR A 432 -44.85 51.34 -68.40
C TYR A 432 -45.88 51.82 -69.44
N PHE A 433 -46.99 52.44 -69.00
CA PHE A 433 -48.00 52.99 -69.92
C PHE A 433 -47.47 54.17 -70.75
N ILE A 434 -46.66 55.06 -70.15
CA ILE A 434 -45.99 56.17 -70.84
C ILE A 434 -44.96 55.63 -71.85
N SER A 435 -44.16 54.64 -71.46
CA SER A 435 -43.20 53.92 -72.31
C SER A 435 -43.88 53.26 -73.50
N ARG A 436 -45.02 52.58 -73.29
CA ARG A 436 -45.81 51.93 -74.33
C ARG A 436 -46.44 52.95 -75.29
N ARG A 437 -46.92 54.10 -74.79
CA ARG A 437 -47.36 55.21 -75.66
C ARG A 437 -46.22 55.85 -76.46
N LYS A 438 -45.00 55.91 -75.93
CA LYS A 438 -43.82 56.40 -76.67
C LYS A 438 -43.30 55.40 -77.70
N LYS A 439 -43.38 54.08 -77.46
CA LYS A 439 -43.07 53.05 -78.46
C LYS A 439 -44.08 52.98 -79.60
N ASN A 440 -45.34 53.39 -79.36
CA ASN A 440 -46.38 53.49 -80.40
C ASN A 440 -46.38 54.83 -81.15
N LYS A 441 -45.23 55.52 -81.25
CA LYS A 441 -45.11 56.76 -82.03
C LYS A 441 -44.21 56.64 -83.25
N LYS A 442 -43.86 55.44 -83.71
CA LYS A 442 -42.95 55.21 -84.83
C LYS A 442 -43.49 54.19 -85.81
#